data_AF-I4HJ89-F1
#
_entry.id   AF-I4HJ89-F1
#
_cell.length_a   1.000
_cell.length_b   1.000
_cell.length_c   1.000
_cell.angle_alpha   90.00
_cell.angle_beta   90.00
_cell.angle_gamma   90.00
#
_symmetry.space_group_name_H-M   'P 1'
#
loop_
_entity.id
_entity.type
_entity.pdbx_description
1 polymer ?
#
loop_
_entity_poly.entity_id
_entity_poly.type
_entity_poly.pdbx_seq_one_letter_code
_entity_poly.pdbx_strand_id
1 'polypeptide(L)'
;MILAWDEESEEEESDAFLIEDSEEIERIFADAKAVLAELDLLLKSTAHTLTVSGELPPLEEDNVLSLEIDGDEPSSSSEPEELQFLASFFSEDQKYSIYSPLAPLLFLAVGDAEGKVELVSPDDDGMGPILEELLFDELE
;
A
#
# COMPACT_ATOMS: atom_id res chain seq x y z
N MET A 1 -1.80 1.11 -2.66
CA MET A 1 -2.03 0.19 -3.78
C MET A 1 -3.05 0.79 -4.73
N ILE A 2 -2.94 0.53 -6.02
CA ILE A 2 -3.94 0.94 -7.02
C ILE A 2 -4.48 -0.32 -7.68
N LEU A 3 -5.80 -0.49 -7.66
CA LEU A 3 -6.50 -1.59 -8.31
C LEU A 3 -7.29 -1.03 -9.50
N ALA A 4 -7.33 -1.77 -10.62
CA ALA A 4 -8.24 -1.52 -11.72
C ALA A 4 -9.41 -2.50 -11.66
N TRP A 5 -10.60 -2.03 -12.02
CA TRP A 5 -11.83 -2.83 -12.01
C TRP A 5 -12.20 -3.26 -13.41
N ASP A 6 -12.41 -4.55 -13.64
CA ASP A 6 -12.90 -5.05 -14.92
C ASP A 6 -14.40 -4.75 -15.05
N GLU A 7 -14.74 -3.81 -15.94
CA GLU A 7 -16.14 -3.42 -16.20
C GLU A 7 -16.84 -4.38 -17.18
N GLU A 8 -16.12 -5.33 -17.80
CA GLU A 8 -16.67 -6.32 -18.74
C GLU A 8 -17.02 -7.67 -18.08
N SER A 9 -16.59 -7.91 -16.84
CA SER A 9 -16.98 -9.09 -16.07
C SER A 9 -18.51 -9.16 -15.87
N GLU A 10 -19.14 -10.19 -16.45
CA GLU A 10 -20.58 -10.49 -16.30
C GLU A 10 -20.93 -11.11 -14.93
N GLU A 11 -19.95 -11.29 -14.05
CA GLU A 11 -20.11 -11.82 -12.70
C GLU A 11 -20.61 -10.73 -11.74
N GLU A 12 -21.44 -11.08 -10.75
CA GLU A 12 -21.97 -10.14 -9.75
C GLU A 12 -20.84 -9.52 -8.87
N GLU A 13 -19.64 -10.10 -8.94
CA GLU A 13 -18.40 -9.66 -8.31
C GLU A 13 -17.48 -9.15 -9.44
N SER A 14 -17.34 -7.83 -9.60
CA SER A 14 -16.37 -7.27 -10.55
C SER A 14 -14.95 -7.63 -10.09
N ASP A 15 -14.23 -8.41 -10.91
CA ASP A 15 -12.82 -8.70 -10.69
C ASP A 15 -11.99 -7.41 -10.68
N ALA A 16 -11.21 -7.23 -9.62
CA ALA A 16 -10.23 -6.16 -9.51
C ALA A 16 -8.82 -6.75 -9.55
N PHE A 17 -7.91 -6.11 -10.29
CA PHE A 17 -6.53 -6.54 -10.38
C PHE A 17 -5.57 -5.45 -9.91
N LEU A 18 -4.49 -5.87 -9.26
CA LEU A 18 -3.44 -4.98 -8.80
C LEU A 18 -2.64 -4.45 -9.99
N ILE A 19 -2.46 -3.13 -10.04
CA ILE A 19 -1.61 -2.50 -11.05
C ILE A 19 -0.15 -2.58 -10.60
N GLU A 20 0.62 -3.44 -11.25
CA GLU A 20 2.06 -3.60 -11.04
C GLU A 20 2.92 -2.93 -12.13
N ASP A 21 2.33 -2.63 -13.29
CA ASP A 21 3.04 -2.05 -14.42
C ASP A 21 3.41 -0.58 -14.15
N SER A 22 4.71 -0.27 -14.20
CA SER A 22 5.21 1.07 -13.90
C SER A 22 4.81 2.13 -14.93
N GLU A 23 4.64 1.76 -16.20
CA GLU A 23 4.23 2.70 -17.26
C GLU A 23 2.77 3.09 -17.07
N GLU A 24 1.91 2.15 -16.67
CA GLU A 24 0.53 2.39 -16.29
C GLU A 24 0.43 3.26 -15.04
N ILE A 25 1.20 2.95 -14.00
CA ILE A 25 1.26 3.80 -12.79
C ILE A 25 1.64 5.23 -13.16
N GLU A 26 2.64 5.42 -14.03
CA GLU A 26 3.09 6.76 -14.45
C GLU A 26 1.96 7.52 -15.18
N ARG A 27 1.20 6.85 -16.05
CA ARG A 27 0.06 7.44 -16.77
C ARG A 27 -1.02 7.95 -15.81
N ILE A 28 -1.40 7.12 -14.83
CA ILE A 28 -2.51 7.42 -13.91
C ILE A 28 -2.08 8.22 -12.68
N PHE A 29 -0.78 8.45 -12.47
CA PHE A 29 -0.23 9.04 -11.25
C PHE A 29 -0.78 10.43 -10.96
N ALA A 30 -0.95 11.26 -12.00
CA ALA A 30 -1.44 12.62 -11.84
C ALA A 30 -2.88 12.65 -11.33
N ASP A 31 -3.74 11.78 -11.84
CA ASP A 31 -5.14 11.67 -11.43
C ASP A 31 -5.25 11.07 -10.03
N ALA A 32 -4.51 9.99 -9.75
CA ALA A 32 -4.43 9.40 -8.42
C ALA A 32 -3.98 10.42 -7.36
N LYS A 33 -2.99 11.24 -7.68
CA LYS A 33 -2.51 12.32 -6.81
C LYS A 33 -3.57 13.40 -6.61
N ALA A 34 -4.32 13.76 -7.65
CA ALA A 34 -5.35 14.78 -7.58
C ALA A 34 -6.49 14.36 -6.65
N VAL A 35 -7.01 13.14 -6.78
CA VAL A 35 -8.12 12.66 -5.94
C VAL A 35 -7.71 12.45 -4.48
N LEU A 36 -6.47 12.01 -4.21
CA LEU A 36 -5.96 11.94 -2.84
C LEU A 36 -5.79 13.32 -2.21
N ALA A 37 -5.40 14.33 -2.99
CA ALA A 37 -5.26 15.69 -2.49
C ALA A 37 -6.60 16.30 -2.02
N GLU A 38 -7.74 15.83 -2.55
CA GLU A 38 -9.08 16.22 -2.05
C GLU A 38 -9.35 15.74 -0.63
N LEU A 39 -8.61 14.73 -0.16
CA LEU A 39 -8.68 14.16 1.19
C LEU A 39 -7.53 14.66 2.09
N ASP A 40 -6.83 15.73 1.68
CA ASP A 40 -5.60 16.19 2.35
C ASP A 40 -4.49 15.12 2.41
N LEU A 41 -4.52 14.15 1.48
CA LEU A 41 -3.52 13.09 1.34
C LEU A 41 -2.53 13.40 0.22
N LEU A 42 -1.24 13.16 0.49
CA LEU A 42 -0.15 13.37 -0.45
C LEU A 42 0.38 12.02 -0.96
N LEU A 43 0.18 11.76 -2.26
CA LEU A 43 0.78 10.61 -2.93
C LEU A 43 2.23 10.88 -3.33
N LYS A 44 3.12 9.97 -2.97
CA LYS A 44 4.55 9.98 -3.33
C LYS A 44 4.91 8.66 -4.00
N SER A 45 5.59 8.75 -5.13
CA SER A 45 6.32 7.62 -5.70
C SER A 45 7.70 7.55 -5.04
N THR A 46 7.92 6.53 -4.22
CA THR A 46 9.21 6.26 -3.58
C THR A 46 9.91 5.11 -4.30
N ALA A 47 11.18 4.85 -3.99
CA ALA A 47 11.98 3.83 -4.69
C ALA A 47 11.39 2.40 -4.62
N HIS A 48 10.48 2.13 -3.68
CA HIS A 48 9.95 0.80 -3.41
C HIS A 48 8.42 0.70 -3.48
N THR A 49 7.70 1.80 -3.22
CA THR A 49 6.23 1.78 -3.18
C THR A 49 5.61 3.15 -3.41
N LEU A 50 4.32 3.15 -3.73
CA LEU A 50 3.46 4.32 -3.65
C LEU A 50 3.11 4.57 -2.19
N THR A 51 3.60 5.69 -1.63
CA THR A 51 3.38 6.07 -0.24
C THR A 51 2.40 7.23 -0.17
N VAL A 52 1.37 7.08 0.67
CA VAL A 52 0.47 8.17 1.02
C VAL A 52 0.93 8.80 2.33
N SER A 53 0.92 10.13 2.42
CA SER A 53 1.21 10.87 3.65
C SER A 53 0.05 11.82 3.97
N GLY A 54 -0.40 11.83 5.22
CA GLY A 54 -1.53 12.67 5.67
C GLY A 54 -2.32 11.95 6.77
N GLU A 55 -3.45 12.52 7.16
CA GLU A 55 -4.37 11.88 8.10
C GLU A 55 -5.31 10.95 7.33
N LEU A 56 -5.19 9.64 7.55
CA LEU A 56 -6.06 8.66 6.88
C LEU A 56 -7.52 8.83 7.35
N PRO A 57 -8.49 8.57 6.47
CA PRO A 57 -9.89 8.54 6.86
C PRO A 57 -10.12 7.49 7.96
N PRO A 58 -11.15 7.66 8.80
CA PRO A 58 -11.50 6.66 9.80
C PRO A 58 -11.78 5.32 9.12
N LEU A 59 -11.36 4.24 9.78
CA LEU A 59 -11.62 2.88 9.31
C LEU A 59 -13.10 2.54 9.52
N GLU A 60 -13.77 2.13 8.45
CA GLU A 60 -15.16 1.64 8.46
C GLU A 60 -15.18 0.27 7.79
N GLU A 61 -15.95 -0.68 8.35
CA GLU A 61 -16.01 -2.06 7.86
C GLU A 61 -16.43 -2.15 6.38
N ASP A 62 -17.36 -1.29 5.95
CA ASP A 62 -17.84 -1.21 4.56
C ASP A 62 -16.75 -0.73 3.56
N ASN A 63 -15.65 -0.16 4.06
CA ASN A 63 -14.54 0.35 3.26
C ASN A 63 -13.33 -0.59 3.24
N VAL A 64 -13.45 -1.79 3.79
CA VAL A 64 -12.38 -2.80 3.80
C VAL A 64 -12.59 -3.80 2.67
N LEU A 65 -11.56 -3.98 1.86
CA LEU A 65 -11.48 -5.01 0.83
C LEU A 65 -10.53 -6.10 1.31
N SER A 66 -10.98 -7.36 1.30
CA SER A 66 -10.09 -8.53 1.48
C SER A 66 -9.57 -8.95 0.11
N LEU A 67 -8.26 -8.80 -0.11
CA LEU A 67 -7.59 -9.18 -1.34
C LEU A 67 -6.85 -10.51 -1.16
N GLU A 68 -7.21 -11.52 -1.95
CA GLU A 68 -6.42 -12.74 -2.06
C GLU A 68 -5.26 -12.50 -3.03
N ILE A 69 -4.03 -12.52 -2.52
CA ILE A 69 -2.82 -12.39 -3.34
C ILE A 69 -2.25 -13.79 -3.54
N ASP A 70 -2.32 -14.28 -4.78
CA ASP A 70 -1.66 -15.54 -5.17
C ASP A 70 -0.14 -15.33 -5.06
N GLY A 71 0.47 -15.90 -4.02
CA GLY A 71 1.92 -15.86 -3.83
C GLY A 71 2.62 -16.88 -4.73
N ASP A 72 3.81 -16.54 -5.22
CA ASP A 72 4.68 -17.44 -6.01
C ASP A 72 5.14 -18.71 -5.23
N GLU A 73 4.87 -18.81 -3.92
CA GLU A 73 5.25 -19.95 -3.08
C GLU A 73 4.08 -20.91 -2.76
N PRO A 74 4.16 -22.19 -3.16
CA PRO A 74 3.07 -23.18 -3.06
C PRO A 74 2.80 -23.72 -1.64
N SER A 75 3.25 -23.04 -0.57
CA SER A 75 3.24 -23.56 0.80
C SER A 75 2.74 -22.57 1.87
N SER A 76 2.45 -21.33 1.51
CA SER A 76 1.74 -20.42 2.41
C SER A 76 0.31 -20.29 1.89
N SER A 77 -0.67 -20.75 2.65
CA SER A 77 -2.00 -20.14 2.59
C SER A 77 -1.80 -18.69 3.02
N SER A 78 -1.51 -17.80 2.06
CA SER A 78 -1.40 -16.38 2.33
C SER A 78 -2.72 -15.93 2.94
N GLU A 79 -2.68 -15.40 4.16
CA GLU A 79 -3.86 -14.76 4.74
C GLU A 79 -4.27 -13.61 3.80
N PRO A 80 -5.58 -13.43 3.54
CA PRO A 80 -6.03 -12.36 2.67
C PRO A 80 -5.57 -11.01 3.23
N GLU A 81 -5.05 -10.15 2.37
CA GLU A 81 -4.61 -8.82 2.78
C GLU A 81 -5.83 -7.91 2.92
N GLU A 82 -6.01 -7.30 4.08
CA GLU A 82 -7.09 -6.35 4.30
C GLU A 82 -6.66 -4.94 3.91
N LEU A 83 -7.46 -4.32 3.05
CA LEU A 83 -7.15 -3.06 2.40
C LEU A 83 -8.23 -2.01 2.69
N GLN A 84 -7.85 -0.86 3.25
CA GLN A 84 -8.75 0.29 3.44
C GLN A 84 -8.88 1.09 2.14
N PHE A 85 -10.12 1.30 1.69
CA PHE A 85 -10.42 2.20 0.58
C PHE A 85 -10.09 3.66 0.93
N LEU A 86 -9.42 4.36 0.01
CA LEU A 86 -9.10 5.78 0.14
C LEU A 86 -9.89 6.63 -0.86
N ALA A 87 -9.78 6.31 -2.15
CA ALA A 87 -10.40 7.09 -3.22
C ALA A 87 -10.57 6.24 -4.48
N SER A 88 -11.44 6.66 -5.38
CA SER A 88 -11.55 6.09 -6.73
C SER A 88 -11.55 7.20 -7.78
N PHE A 89 -11.11 6.87 -8.98
CA PHE A 89 -11.03 7.80 -10.09
C PHE A 89 -11.14 7.06 -11.42
N PHE A 90 -11.42 7.81 -12.48
CA PHE A 90 -11.43 7.27 -13.85
C PHE A 90 -10.25 7.88 -14.61
N SER A 91 -9.56 7.05 -15.38
CA SER A 91 -8.52 7.47 -16.33
C SER A 91 -8.63 6.61 -17.58
N GLU A 92 -8.63 7.22 -18.77
CA GLU A 92 -8.69 6.51 -20.06
C GLU A 92 -9.85 5.49 -20.16
N ASP A 93 -11.03 5.86 -19.68
CA ASP A 93 -12.24 5.00 -19.61
C ASP A 93 -12.10 3.75 -18.70
N GLN A 94 -11.03 3.67 -17.90
CA GLN A 94 -10.81 2.63 -16.88
C GLN A 94 -11.07 3.20 -15.48
N LYS A 95 -11.81 2.47 -14.66
CA LYS A 95 -11.99 2.79 -13.24
C LYS A 95 -10.84 2.24 -12.41
N TYR A 96 -10.27 3.10 -11.56
CA TYR A 96 -9.23 2.76 -10.60
C TYR A 96 -9.68 3.07 -9.17
N SER A 97 -9.20 2.29 -8.22
CA SER A 97 -9.36 2.54 -6.79
C SER A 97 -8.02 2.49 -6.07
N ILE A 98 -7.85 3.38 -5.11
CA ILE A 98 -6.65 3.51 -4.28
C ILE A 98 -6.95 2.95 -2.89
N TYR A 99 -6.10 2.04 -2.44
CA TYR A 99 -6.21 1.38 -1.14
C TYR A 99 -4.93 1.53 -0.30
N SER A 100 -5.07 1.55 1.01
CA SER A 100 -3.99 1.41 1.99
C SER A 100 -4.08 0.06 2.69
N PRO A 101 -2.98 -0.71 2.81
CA PRO A 101 -2.98 -1.91 3.65
C PRO A 101 -3.30 -1.57 5.11
N LEU A 102 -4.13 -2.41 5.75
CA LEU A 102 -4.39 -2.33 7.19
C LEU A 102 -3.20 -2.85 8.01
N ALA A 103 -2.45 -3.79 7.46
CA ALA A 103 -1.18 -4.25 8.01
C ALA A 103 -0.02 -3.47 7.34
N PRO A 104 0.51 -2.40 7.96
CA PRO A 104 1.57 -1.62 7.36
C PRO A 104 2.90 -2.40 7.31
N LEU A 105 3.64 -2.23 6.22
CA LEU A 105 5.02 -2.72 6.11
C LEU A 105 5.98 -1.80 6.86
N LEU A 106 6.77 -2.37 7.77
CA LEU A 106 7.79 -1.63 8.52
C LEU A 106 9.11 -1.59 7.74
N PHE A 107 9.58 -0.39 7.40
CA PHE A 107 10.91 -0.16 6.86
C PHE A 107 11.80 0.48 7.92
N LEU A 108 12.97 -0.11 8.15
CA LEU A 108 13.98 0.43 9.05
C LEU A 108 15.06 1.11 8.24
N ALA A 109 15.49 2.28 8.67
CA ALA A 109 16.61 2.98 8.05
C ALA A 109 17.51 3.62 9.11
N VAL A 110 18.81 3.61 8.86
CA VAL A 110 19.82 4.23 9.72
C VAL A 110 20.27 5.53 9.06
N GLY A 111 20.28 6.61 9.83
CA GLY A 111 20.84 7.90 9.43
C GLY A 111 22.29 8.03 9.88
N ASP A 112 23.17 8.51 9.02
CA ASP A 112 24.53 8.89 9.40
C ASP A 112 24.60 10.35 9.92
N ALA A 113 25.78 10.76 10.39
CA ALA A 113 26.03 12.11 10.90
C ALA A 113 25.90 13.21 9.82
N GLU A 114 25.91 12.84 8.54
CA GLU A 114 25.73 13.73 7.39
C GLU A 114 24.26 13.81 6.96
N GLY A 115 23.37 13.05 7.61
CA GLY A 115 21.94 13.00 7.35
C GLY A 115 21.56 12.10 6.18
N LYS A 116 22.49 11.28 5.67
CA LYS A 116 22.17 10.27 4.67
C LYS A 116 21.46 9.11 5.36
N VAL A 117 20.34 8.69 4.79
CA VAL A 117 19.51 7.59 5.31
C VAL A 117 19.71 6.37 4.42
N GLU A 118 20.06 5.24 5.02
CA GLU A 118 20.21 3.95 4.34
C GLU A 118 19.26 2.92 4.92
N LEU A 119 18.58 2.18 4.04
CA LEU A 119 17.66 1.12 4.43
C LEU A 119 18.43 -0.03 5.09
N VAL A 120 17.93 -0.51 6.23
CA VAL A 120 18.49 -1.66 6.93
C VAL A 120 17.90 -2.94 6.35
N SER A 121 18.76 -3.92 6.13
CA SER A 121 18.33 -5.24 5.67
C SER A 121 17.55 -5.96 6.79
N PRO A 122 16.47 -6.69 6.48
CA PRO A 122 15.74 -7.47 7.48
C PRO A 122 16.61 -8.57 8.13
N ASP A 123 17.63 -9.06 7.42
CA ASP A 123 18.60 -10.06 7.92
C ASP A 123 19.71 -9.48 8.82
N ASP A 124 19.65 -8.19 9.18
CA ASP A 124 20.65 -7.58 10.05
C ASP A 124 20.46 -8.04 11.51
N ASP A 125 21.32 -8.96 11.97
CA ASP A 125 21.33 -9.49 13.34
C ASP A 125 21.42 -8.40 14.43
N GLY A 126 21.91 -7.20 14.09
CA GLY A 126 22.00 -6.07 15.01
C GLY A 126 20.67 -5.42 15.32
N MET A 127 19.67 -5.54 14.43
CA MET A 127 18.37 -4.87 14.59
C MET A 127 17.37 -5.65 15.43
N GLY A 128 17.48 -6.98 15.50
CA GLY A 128 16.60 -7.82 16.33
C GLY A 128 16.34 -7.26 17.74
N PRO A 129 17.38 -7.04 18.57
CA PRO A 129 17.19 -6.53 19.93
C PRO A 129 16.63 -5.10 20.00
N ILE A 130 16.94 -4.25 19.01
CA ILE A 130 16.45 -2.87 18.95
C ILE A 130 14.95 -2.84 18.61
N LEU A 131 14.54 -3.69 17.67
CA LEU A 131 13.13 -3.88 17.32
C LEU A 131 12.33 -4.42 18.49
N GLU A 132 12.88 -5.42 19.19
CA GLU A 132 12.23 -5.97 20.38
C GLU A 132 12.00 -4.88 21.43
N GLU A 133 13.00 -4.05 21.73
CA GLU A 133 12.83 -2.94 22.68
C GLU A 133 11.78 -1.93 22.20
N LEU A 134 11.80 -1.51 20.92
CA LEU A 134 10.89 -0.47 20.43
C LEU A 134 9.43 -0.94 20.26
N LEU A 135 9.19 -2.21 19.93
CA LEU A 135 7.85 -2.74 19.66
C LEU A 135 7.18 -3.32 20.91
N PHE A 136 7.96 -3.82 21.87
CA PHE A 136 7.41 -4.48 23.06
C PHE A 136 7.32 -3.57 24.30
N ASP A 137 7.98 -2.40 24.32
CA ASP A 137 7.88 -1.44 25.44
C ASP A 137 6.48 -0.78 25.56
N GLU A 138 5.69 -0.75 24.47
CA GLU A 138 4.31 -0.23 24.47
C GLU A 138 3.24 -1.21 24.96
N LEU A 139 3.59 -2.46 25.27
CA LEU A 139 2.66 -3.51 25.70
C LEU A 139 2.56 -3.68 27.25
N GLU A 140 3.22 -2.81 28.03
CA GLU A 140 3.13 -2.76 29.51
C GLU A 140 2.20 -1.67 30.07
#